data_AF-A0A960E091-F1
#
_entry.id   AF-A0A960E091-F1
#
_cell.length_a   1.000
_cell.length_b   1.000
_cell.length_c   1.000
_cell.angle_alpha   90.00
_cell.angle_beta   90.00
_cell.angle_gamma   90.00
#
_symmetry.space_group_name_H-M   'P 1'
#
loop_
_entity.id
_entity.type
_entity.pdbx_description
1 polymer ?
#
loop_
_entity_poly.entity_id
_entity_poly.type
_entity_poly.pdbx_seq_one_letter_code
_entity_poly.pdbx_strand_id
1 'polypeptide(L)'
;MTDRQEPGEILSAPLIIEYPFVRTTGPVVGAFLTGLREGVLVGSKAQDGRVICPPAEFDPATGEDLTELVEVGPGGSIATWAWVTDPHDKHPLDEPFA
;
A
#
# COMPACT_ATOMS: atom_id res chain seq x y z
N MET A 1 17.61 -15.44 42.71
CA MET A 1 16.46 -15.72 43.59
C MET A 1 15.23 -15.51 42.73
N THR A 2 14.53 -16.59 42.38
CA THR A 2 13.23 -16.48 41.69
C THR A 2 12.21 -16.14 42.76
N ASP A 3 11.52 -15.02 42.60
CA ASP A 3 10.47 -14.60 43.52
C ASP A 3 9.34 -15.64 43.48
N ARG A 4 8.78 -15.95 44.65
CA ARG A 4 7.79 -17.03 44.78
C ARG A 4 6.42 -16.43 44.48
N GLN A 5 5.83 -16.82 43.35
CA GLN A 5 4.56 -16.29 42.88
C GLN A 5 3.40 -16.70 43.80
N GLU A 6 2.55 -15.74 44.16
CA GLU A 6 1.41 -15.98 45.06
C GLU A 6 0.21 -16.58 44.31
N PRO A 7 -0.57 -17.50 44.93
CA PRO A 7 -1.72 -18.12 44.27
C PRO A 7 -2.80 -17.07 43.96
N GLY A 8 -3.09 -16.85 42.67
CA GLY A 8 -4.07 -15.87 42.20
C GLY A 8 -3.48 -14.69 41.44
N GLU A 9 -2.15 -14.60 41.35
CA GLU A 9 -1.48 -13.56 40.56
C GLU A 9 -1.66 -13.81 39.05
N ILE A 10 -2.33 -12.88 38.37
CA ILE A 10 -2.51 -12.92 36.91
C ILE A 10 -1.21 -12.45 36.25
N LEU A 11 -0.53 -13.37 35.57
CA LEU A 11 0.64 -13.04 34.76
C LEU A 11 0.26 -12.06 33.64
N SER A 12 1.02 -10.98 33.51
CA SER A 12 0.89 -10.04 32.40
C SER A 12 2.27 -9.65 31.88
N ALA A 13 2.33 -9.33 30.58
CA ALA A 13 3.50 -8.77 29.91
C ALA A 13 3.02 -7.76 28.85
N PRO A 14 3.84 -6.76 28.49
CA PRO A 14 3.50 -5.84 27.41
C PRO A 14 3.37 -6.58 26.07
N LEU A 15 2.27 -6.35 25.34
CA LEU A 15 2.15 -6.73 23.94
C LEU A 15 2.75 -5.64 23.06
N ILE A 16 3.99 -5.84 22.63
CA ILE A 16 4.67 -4.93 21.70
C ILE A 16 4.47 -5.48 20.29
N ILE A 17 3.70 -4.78 19.46
CA ILE A 17 3.53 -5.09 18.04
C ILE A 17 4.54 -4.23 17.27
N GLU A 18 5.63 -4.83 16.85
CA GLU A 18 6.62 -4.21 15.97
C GLU A 18 6.83 -5.04 14.70
N TYR A 19 7.20 -4.36 13.62
CA TYR A 19 7.64 -4.96 12.37
C TYR A 19 9.10 -4.56 12.12
N PRO A 20 10.07 -5.18 12.81
CA PRO A 20 11.48 -4.77 12.79
C PRO A 20 12.20 -5.29 11.54
N PHE A 21 11.56 -5.22 10.38
CA PHE A 21 12.12 -5.63 9.11
C PHE A 21 11.85 -4.57 8.04
N VAL A 22 12.83 -4.38 7.16
CA VAL A 22 12.66 -3.60 5.93
C VAL A 22 12.17 -4.58 4.87
N ARG A 23 10.91 -4.44 4.45
CA ARG A 23 10.40 -5.20 3.32
C ARG A 23 11.00 -4.64 2.03
N THR A 24 11.53 -5.53 1.19
CA THR A 24 11.74 -5.18 -0.22
C THR A 24 10.38 -4.98 -0.87
N THR A 25 10.32 -4.18 -1.92
CA THR A 25 9.07 -3.89 -2.64
C THR A 25 8.60 -5.07 -3.50
N GLY A 26 9.41 -6.10 -3.66
CA GLY A 26 9.08 -7.21 -4.57
C GLY A 26 8.98 -6.79 -6.04
N PRO A 27 8.64 -7.72 -6.94
CA PRO A 27 8.58 -7.46 -8.38
C PRO A 27 7.40 -6.56 -8.76
N VAL A 28 6.24 -6.70 -8.09
CA VAL A 28 5.00 -5.98 -8.46
C VAL A 28 5.04 -4.52 -7.99
N VAL A 29 5.21 -4.27 -6.70
CA VAL A 29 5.29 -2.89 -6.18
C VAL A 29 6.58 -2.21 -6.66
N GLY A 30 7.67 -2.98 -6.81
CA GLY A 30 8.91 -2.49 -7.41
C GLY A 30 8.71 -1.94 -8.82
N ALA A 31 8.05 -2.69 -9.70
CA ALA A 31 7.73 -2.24 -11.06
C ALA A 31 6.86 -0.97 -11.06
N PHE A 32 5.88 -0.86 -10.16
CA PHE A 32 5.05 0.34 -10.04
C PHE A 32 5.86 1.58 -9.65
N LEU A 33 6.69 1.48 -8.61
CA LEU A 33 7.52 2.59 -8.14
C LEU A 33 8.58 2.98 -9.18
N THR A 34 9.14 2.00 -9.91
CA THR A 34 10.02 2.28 -11.07
C THR A 34 9.24 2.98 -12.19
N GLY A 35 8.02 2.55 -12.51
CA GLY A 35 7.16 3.21 -13.48
C GLY A 35 6.88 4.67 -13.10
N LEU A 36 6.51 4.95 -11.84
CA LEU A 36 6.28 6.31 -11.35
C LEU A 36 7.50 7.21 -11.52
N ARG A 37 8.73 6.69 -11.32
CA ARG A 37 9.97 7.43 -11.59
C ARG A 37 10.08 7.84 -13.05
N GLU A 38 9.62 7.00 -13.98
CA GLU A 38 9.64 7.26 -15.42
C GLU A 38 8.38 8.00 -15.93
N GLY A 39 7.43 8.33 -15.04
CA GLY A 39 6.15 8.92 -15.44
C GLY A 39 5.18 7.94 -16.12
N VAL A 40 5.34 6.64 -15.88
CA VAL A 40 4.52 5.56 -16.44
C VAL A 40 3.70 4.89 -15.33
N LEU A 41 2.38 4.81 -15.51
CA LEU A 41 1.50 4.05 -14.63
C LEU A 41 1.41 2.60 -15.12
N VAL A 42 1.58 1.65 -14.22
CA VAL A 42 1.41 0.22 -14.51
C VAL A 42 0.38 -0.40 -13.58
N GLY A 43 -0.37 -1.38 -14.07
CA GLY A 43 -1.38 -2.12 -13.32
C GLY A 43 -1.29 -3.63 -13.59
N SER A 44 -1.93 -4.42 -12.74
CA SER A 44 -2.02 -5.88 -12.90
C SER A 44 -3.28 -6.25 -13.67
N LYS A 45 -3.17 -7.11 -14.67
CA LYS A 45 -4.31 -7.54 -15.48
C LYS A 45 -4.89 -8.86 -14.97
N ALA A 46 -6.18 -8.83 -14.65
CA ALA A 46 -6.95 -9.99 -14.25
C ALA A 46 -7.38 -10.84 -15.46
N GLN A 47 -7.74 -12.10 -15.20
CA GLN A 47 -8.18 -13.04 -16.25
C GLN A 47 -9.44 -12.56 -16.99
N ASP A 48 -10.30 -11.79 -16.33
CA ASP A 48 -11.50 -11.19 -16.91
C ASP A 48 -11.22 -9.88 -17.68
N GLY A 49 -9.95 -9.48 -17.80
CA GLY A 49 -9.51 -8.31 -18.55
C GLY A 49 -9.51 -7.00 -17.76
N ARG A 50 -9.98 -6.97 -16.50
CA ARG A 50 -9.81 -5.79 -15.64
C ARG A 50 -8.33 -5.49 -15.41
N VAL A 51 -8.00 -4.21 -15.26
CA VAL A 51 -6.67 -3.77 -14.82
C VAL A 51 -6.79 -3.11 -13.46
N ILE A 52 -5.97 -3.56 -12.52
CA ILE A 52 -5.95 -3.08 -11.13
C ILE A 52 -4.74 -2.15 -10.98
N CYS A 53 -4.98 -0.90 -10.57
CA CYS A 53 -3.96 0.12 -10.34
C CYS A 53 -4.22 0.82 -8.99
N PRO A 54 -3.25 0.87 -8.05
CA PRO A 54 -1.90 0.29 -8.12
C PRO A 54 -1.91 -1.24 -8.34
N PRO A 55 -0.85 -1.83 -8.93
CA PRO A 55 -0.84 -3.24 -9.27
C PRO A 55 -0.87 -4.12 -8.01
N ALA A 56 -1.55 -5.26 -8.11
CA ALA A 56 -1.70 -6.25 -7.05
C ALA A 56 -1.13 -7.61 -7.47
N GLU A 57 -0.71 -8.43 -6.50
CA GLU A 57 -0.19 -9.78 -6.75
C GLU A 57 -1.31 -10.83 -6.95
N PHE A 58 -2.52 -10.54 -6.47
CA PHE A 58 -3.68 -11.42 -6.56
C PHE A 58 -4.95 -10.62 -6.90
N ASP A 59 -5.89 -11.23 -7.63
CA ASP A 59 -7.17 -10.62 -7.93
C ASP A 59 -8.02 -10.54 -6.64
N PRO A 60 -8.45 -9.36 -6.19
CA PRO A 60 -9.26 -9.22 -4.99
C PRO A 60 -10.64 -9.88 -5.09
N ALA A 61 -11.13 -10.15 -6.29
CA ALA A 61 -12.42 -10.80 -6.50
C ALA A 61 -12.35 -12.34 -6.47
N THR A 62 -11.26 -12.92 -6.96
CA THR A 62 -11.14 -14.38 -7.18
C THR A 62 -10.04 -15.03 -6.34
N GLY A 63 -9.02 -14.28 -5.92
CA GLY A 63 -7.83 -14.78 -5.24
C GLY A 63 -6.79 -15.41 -6.17
N GLU A 64 -7.00 -15.39 -7.49
CA GLU A 64 -6.06 -15.93 -8.47
C GLU A 64 -4.81 -15.05 -8.60
N ASP A 65 -3.67 -15.68 -8.94
CA ASP A 65 -2.39 -15.00 -9.16
C ASP A 65 -2.50 -13.99 -10.33
N LEU A 66 -1.95 -12.80 -10.12
CA LEU A 66 -1.80 -11.77 -11.15
C LEU A 66 -0.32 -11.66 -11.55
N THR A 67 -0.02 -12.08 -12.77
CA THR A 67 1.36 -12.15 -13.27
C THR A 67 1.64 -11.20 -14.44
N GLU A 68 0.60 -10.70 -15.10
CA GLU A 68 0.73 -9.77 -16.23
C GLU A 68 0.64 -8.31 -15.75
N LEU A 69 1.74 -7.57 -15.87
CA LEU A 69 1.76 -6.12 -15.69
C LEU A 69 1.60 -5.42 -17.02
N VAL A 70 0.72 -4.42 -17.07
CA VAL A 70 0.42 -3.62 -18.26
C VAL A 70 0.47 -2.13 -17.96
N GLU A 71 0.85 -1.33 -18.95
CA GLU A 71 0.79 0.14 -18.86
C GLU A 71 -0.68 0.62 -18.84
N VAL A 72 -0.95 1.65 -18.04
CA VAL A 72 -2.25 2.31 -17.90
C VAL A 72 -2.21 3.70 -18.51
N GLY A 73 -3.24 4.08 -19.25
CA GLY A 73 -3.38 5.42 -19.84
C GLY A 73 -3.63 5.36 -21.35
N PRO A 74 -3.25 6.40 -22.11
CA PRO A 74 -2.44 7.57 -21.73
C PRO A 74 -3.25 8.70 -21.06
N GLY A 75 -4.53 8.50 -20.78
CA GLY A 75 -5.38 9.53 -20.20
C GLY A 75 -6.57 8.96 -19.44
N GLY A 76 -7.31 9.85 -18.80
CA GLY A 76 -8.53 9.52 -18.05
C GLY A 76 -9.40 10.75 -17.90
N SER A 77 -10.51 10.58 -17.20
CA SER A 77 -11.41 11.66 -16.82
C SER A 77 -11.36 11.89 -15.31
N ILE A 78 -11.41 13.15 -14.89
CA ILE A 78 -11.61 13.49 -13.48
C ILE A 78 -13.03 13.07 -13.09
N ALA A 79 -13.15 12.04 -12.26
CA ALA A 79 -14.45 11.59 -11.75
C ALA A 79 -14.90 12.44 -10.55
N THR A 80 -13.96 12.74 -9.66
CA THR A 80 -14.17 13.55 -8.45
C THR A 80 -12.87 14.26 -8.09
N TRP A 81 -12.98 15.31 -7.28
CA TRP A 81 -11.85 16.03 -6.70
C TRP A 81 -12.29 16.65 -5.36
N ALA A 82 -11.32 17.04 -4.55
CA ALA A 82 -11.55 17.74 -3.29
C ALA A 82 -10.57 18.90 -3.18
N TRP A 83 -10.94 19.94 -2.43
CA TRP A 83 -10.05 21.06 -2.15
C TRP A 83 -9.39 20.87 -0.77
N VAL A 84 -8.07 21.02 -0.70
CA VAL A 84 -7.31 21.08 0.56
C VAL A 84 -7.02 22.55 0.86
N THR A 85 -7.80 23.13 1.78
CA THR A 85 -7.68 24.56 2.13
C THR A 85 -6.45 24.85 2.99
N ASP A 86 -6.12 23.96 3.93
CA ASP A 86 -5.01 24.11 4.87
C ASP A 86 -4.05 22.92 4.69
N PRO A 87 -2.93 23.07 3.96
CA PRO A 87 -1.96 22.00 3.76
C PRO A 87 -1.33 21.50 5.05
N HIS A 88 -1.10 20.19 5.15
CA HIS A 88 -0.36 19.58 6.26
C HIS A 88 1.14 19.56 5.92
N ASP A 89 2.01 19.63 6.93
CA ASP A 89 3.48 19.50 6.84
C ASP A 89 4.02 18.28 6.05
N LYS A 90 3.17 17.31 5.71
CA LYS A 90 3.55 16.09 4.97
C LYS A 90 3.13 16.15 3.50
N HIS A 91 2.34 17.16 3.12
CA HIS A 91 1.98 17.39 1.74
C HIS A 91 3.17 17.97 0.96
N PRO A 92 3.22 17.78 -0.36
CA PRO A 92 4.30 18.33 -1.18
C PRO A 92 4.15 19.82 -1.49
N LEU A 93 2.95 20.39 -1.28
CA LEU A 93 2.65 21.79 -1.55
C LEU A 93 2.30 22.50 -0.24
N ASP A 94 2.80 23.73 -0.08
CA ASP A 94 2.60 24.56 1.11
C ASP A 94 1.45 25.57 0.95
N GLU A 95 0.77 25.58 -0.20
CA GLU A 95 -0.37 26.45 -0.52
C GLU A 95 -1.63 25.62 -0.86
N PRO A 96 -2.85 26.18 -0.77
CA PRO A 96 -4.08 25.43 -1.04
C PRO A 96 -4.13 24.81 -2.44
N PHE A 97 -4.63 23.58 -2.57
CA PHE A 97 -4.64 22.82 -3.82
C PHE A 97 -5.87 21.92 -4.00
N ALA A 98 -6.08 21.44 -5.23
CA ALA A 98 -7.05 20.41 -5.61
C ALA A 98 -6.35 19.25 -6.31
#